data_AF-A0A7V9SFR9-F1
#
_entry.id   AF-A0A7V9SFR9-F1
#
_cell.length_a   1.000
_cell.length_b   1.000
_cell.length_c   1.000
_cell.angle_alpha   90.00
_cell.angle_beta   90.00
_cell.angle_gamma   90.00
#
_symmetry.space_group_name_H-M   'P 1'
#
loop_
_entity.id
_entity.type
_entity.pdbx_description
1 polymer ?
#
loop_
_entity_poly.entity_id
_entity_poly.type
_entity_poly.pdbx_seq_one_letter_code
_entity_poly.pdbx_strand_id
1 'polypeptide(L)'
;MTTQVDSAALRKLLDLQTEDTSINQLQRRRADLPEAKALAELNESLAEMSSDLEIARKQHDELVHEQTHIEGEMGLLDQKIVREEGRLYSGGVSNPRELGALQSEVASLKTRRGEMENSLLEVMVQREQATTTLGALQE
;
A
#
# COMPACT_ATOMS: atom_id res chain seq x y z
N MET A 1 57.73 52.22 13.07
CA MET A 1 56.47 52.76 13.62
C MET A 1 55.93 51.71 14.58
N THR A 2 56.26 51.84 15.87
CA THR A 2 55.83 50.90 16.92
C THR A 2 54.35 51.16 17.19
N THR A 3 53.49 50.24 16.79
CA THR A 3 52.07 50.31 17.09
C THR A 3 51.89 50.16 18.59
N GLN A 4 51.59 51.27 19.29
CA GLN A 4 51.29 51.25 20.71
C GLN A 4 49.85 50.74 20.88
N VAL A 5 49.70 49.44 21.08
CA VAL A 5 48.39 48.81 21.27
C VAL A 5 47.96 48.98 22.73
N ASP A 6 46.75 49.51 22.94
CA ASP A 6 46.14 49.62 24.27
C ASP A 6 45.97 48.21 24.89
N SER A 7 46.60 47.98 26.03
CA SER A 7 46.60 46.69 26.73
C SER A 7 45.20 46.25 27.15
N ALA A 8 44.30 47.19 27.47
CA ALA A 8 42.91 46.86 27.82
C ALA A 8 42.12 46.37 26.59
N ALA A 9 42.33 47.02 25.44
CA ALA A 9 41.74 46.59 24.18
C ALA A 9 42.27 45.21 23.73
N LEU A 10 43.58 44.96 23.89
CA LEU A 10 44.18 43.66 23.60
C LEU A 10 43.59 42.54 24.47
N ARG A 11 43.35 42.81 25.76
CA ARG A 11 42.77 41.82 26.68
C ARG A 11 41.33 41.46 26.30
N LYS A 12 40.51 42.46 25.96
CA LYS A 12 39.15 42.22 25.44
C LYS A 12 39.14 41.43 24.13
N LEU A 13 40.12 41.66 23.26
CA LEU A 13 40.24 40.91 22.00
C LEU A 13 40.62 39.44 22.24
N LEU A 14 41.48 39.17 23.23
CA LEU A 14 41.82 37.80 23.65
C LEU A 14 40.63 37.09 24.31
N ASP A 15 39.85 37.79 25.12
CA ASP A 15 38.63 37.24 25.73
C ASP A 15 37.61 36.88 24.62
N LEU A 16 37.38 37.78 23.66
CA LEU A 16 36.51 37.53 22.50
C LEU A 16 37.01 36.34 21.67
N GLN A 17 38.32 36.27 21.38
CA GLN A 17 38.91 35.15 20.65
C GLN A 17 38.69 33.81 21.38
N THR A 18 38.75 33.82 22.71
CA THR A 18 38.52 32.62 23.53
C THR A 18 37.09 32.13 23.34
N GLU A 19 36.11 33.03 23.44
CA GLU A 19 34.70 32.71 23.20
C GLU A 19 34.46 32.24 21.76
N ASP A 20 35.04 32.91 20.76
CA ASP A 20 34.95 32.50 19.35
C ASP A 20 35.52 31.09 19.14
N THR A 21 36.62 30.77 19.82
CA THR A 21 37.23 29.43 19.75
C THR A 21 36.31 28.38 20.37
N SER A 22 35.72 28.67 21.52
CA SER A 22 34.75 27.79 22.19
C SER A 22 33.49 27.58 21.35
N ILE A 23 32.95 28.63 20.73
CA ILE A 23 31.81 28.53 19.81
C ILE A 23 32.16 27.62 18.62
N ASN A 24 33.31 27.83 17.98
CA ASN A 24 33.74 27.01 16.85
C ASN A 24 33.92 25.53 17.23
N GLN A 25 34.46 25.24 18.42
CA GLN A 25 34.61 23.87 18.92
C GLN A 25 33.26 23.20 19.16
N LEU A 26 32.31 23.91 19.78
CA LEU A 26 30.95 23.41 20.01
C LEU A 26 30.19 23.19 18.70
N GLN A 27 30.34 24.09 17.73
CA GLN A 27 29.72 23.94 16.40
C GLN A 27 30.25 22.71 15.67
N ARG A 28 31.56 22.47 15.69
CA ARG A 28 32.17 21.25 15.11
C ARG A 28 31.67 20.00 15.81
N ARG A 29 31.69 19.98 17.15
CA ARG A 29 31.20 18.84 17.93
C ARG A 29 29.72 18.54 17.65
N ARG A 30 28.90 19.56 17.44
CA ARG A 30 27.50 19.40 17.05
C ARG A 30 27.34 18.87 15.62
N ALA A 31 28.19 19.32 14.69
CA ALA A 31 28.17 18.86 13.31
C ALA A 31 28.64 17.40 13.16
N ASP A 32 29.62 16.99 13.97
CA ASP A 32 30.24 15.66 13.91
C ASP A 32 29.60 14.66 14.91
N LEU A 33 28.44 15.00 15.46
CA LEU A 33 27.79 14.21 16.49
C LEU A 33 27.34 12.86 15.90
N PRO A 34 27.90 11.71 16.31
CA PRO A 34 27.61 10.42 15.69
C PRO A 34 26.13 10.03 15.82
N GLU A 35 25.44 10.50 16.86
CA GLU A 35 24.01 10.29 17.06
C GLU A 35 23.16 11.01 15.99
N ALA A 36 23.63 12.16 15.47
CA ALA A 36 22.93 12.84 14.37
C ALA A 36 23.02 12.04 13.06
N LYS A 37 24.17 11.39 12.82
CA LYS A 37 24.34 10.48 11.70
C LYS A 37 23.50 9.22 11.85
N ALA A 38 23.52 8.59 13.02
CA ALA A 38 22.71 7.41 13.31
C ALA A 38 21.20 7.71 13.20
N LEU A 39 20.76 8.89 13.65
CA LEU A 39 19.38 9.33 13.51
C LEU A 39 19.00 9.54 12.04
N ALA A 40 19.89 10.10 11.22
CA ALA A 40 19.65 10.26 9.79
C ALA A 40 19.50 8.90 9.08
N GLU A 41 20.40 7.95 9.37
CA GLU A 41 20.34 6.58 8.85
C GLU A 41 19.03 5.87 9.27
N LEU A 42 18.64 5.98 10.55
CA LEU A 42 17.40 5.39 11.03
C LEU A 42 16.15 6.01 10.40
N ASN A 43 16.14 7.34 10.21
CA ASN A 43 15.04 8.03 9.55
C ASN A 43 14.92 7.61 8.08
N GLU A 44 16.04 7.38 7.39
CA GLU A 44 16.04 6.87 6.01
C GLU A 44 15.46 5.45 5.95
N SER A 45 15.91 4.54 6.83
CA SER A 45 15.35 3.19 6.92
C SER A 45 13.85 3.19 7.27
N LEU A 46 13.42 4.07 8.18
CA LEU A 46 12.01 4.20 8.55
C LEU A 46 11.17 4.72 7.37
N ALA A 47 11.70 5.66 6.58
CA ALA A 47 11.02 6.16 5.39
C ALA A 47 10.86 5.07 4.32
N GLU A 48 11.89 4.25 4.11
CA GLU A 48 11.84 3.11 3.19
C GLU A 48 10.79 2.07 3.63
N MET A 49 10.84 1.62 4.89
CA MET A 49 9.86 0.68 5.44
C MET A 49 8.42 1.21 5.38
N SER A 50 8.23 2.51 5.63
CA SER A 50 6.91 3.15 5.55
C SER A 50 6.38 3.17 4.12
N SER A 51 7.25 3.44 3.14
CA SER A 51 6.90 3.39 1.72
C SER A 51 6.52 1.97 1.29
N ASP A 52 7.29 0.96 1.69
CA ASP A 52 7.00 -0.44 1.36
C ASP A 52 5.66 -0.89 1.97
N LEU A 53 5.38 -0.48 3.21
CA LEU A 53 4.11 -0.78 3.89
C LEU A 53 2.93 -0.12 3.16
N GLU A 54 3.07 1.12 2.70
CA GLU A 54 2.02 1.81 1.94
C GLU A 54 1.73 1.10 0.60
N ILE A 55 2.78 0.68 -0.12
CA ILE A 55 2.65 -0.07 -1.37
C ILE A 55 1.94 -1.41 -1.12
N ALA A 56 2.37 -2.19 -0.12
CA ALA A 56 1.77 -3.47 0.21
C ALA A 56 0.29 -3.33 0.64
N ARG A 57 -0.02 -2.29 1.43
CA ARG A 57 -1.40 -1.97 1.83
C ARG A 57 -2.28 -1.66 0.63
N LYS A 58 -1.80 -0.82 -0.28
CA LYS A 58 -2.55 -0.47 -1.49
C LYS A 58 -2.84 -1.70 -2.35
N GLN A 59 -1.85 -2.57 -2.57
CA GLN A 59 -2.01 -3.82 -3.32
C GLN A 59 -3.04 -4.75 -2.67
N HIS A 60 -2.99 -4.89 -1.35
CA HIS A 60 -3.99 -5.66 -0.60
C HIS A 60 -5.40 -5.09 -0.79
N ASP A 61 -5.57 -3.79 -0.63
CA ASP A 61 -6.87 -3.14 -0.71
C ASP A 61 -7.46 -3.20 -2.14
N GLU A 62 -6.62 -3.09 -3.17
CA GLU A 62 -7.02 -3.32 -4.57
C GLU A 62 -7.55 -4.75 -4.79
N LEU A 63 -6.88 -5.77 -4.23
CA LEU A 63 -7.32 -7.17 -4.33
C LEU A 63 -8.62 -7.44 -3.54
N VAL A 64 -8.80 -6.79 -2.39
CA VAL A 64 -10.06 -6.85 -1.63
C VAL A 64 -11.21 -6.26 -2.43
N HIS A 65 -10.99 -5.12 -3.08
CA HIS A 65 -11.98 -4.49 -3.93
C HIS A 65 -12.33 -5.37 -5.15
N GLU A 66 -11.33 -5.93 -5.82
CA GLU A 66 -11.54 -6.82 -6.96
C GLU A 66 -12.33 -8.07 -6.57
N GLN A 67 -11.96 -8.72 -5.46
CA GLN A 67 -12.72 -9.85 -4.92
C GLN A 67 -14.19 -9.49 -4.67
N THR A 68 -14.43 -8.38 -3.99
CA THR A 68 -15.80 -7.93 -3.67
C THR A 68 -16.59 -7.62 -4.94
N HIS A 69 -15.94 -7.07 -5.97
CA HIS A 69 -16.55 -6.81 -7.26
C HIS A 69 -16.99 -8.09 -7.95
N ILE A 70 -16.10 -9.07 -8.08
CA ILE A 70 -16.39 -10.38 -8.69
C ILE A 70 -17.50 -11.11 -7.94
N GLU A 71 -17.45 -11.14 -6.59
CA GLU A 71 -18.51 -11.73 -5.76
C GLU A 71 -19.87 -11.06 -6.01
N GLY A 72 -19.89 -9.74 -6.18
CA GLY A 72 -21.09 -8.98 -6.54
C GLY A 72 -21.65 -9.35 -7.92
N GLU A 73 -20.79 -9.43 -8.94
CA GLU A 73 -21.19 -9.85 -10.29
C GLU A 73 -21.70 -11.29 -10.32
N MET A 74 -21.04 -12.19 -9.59
CA MET A 74 -21.49 -13.57 -9.41
C MET A 74 -22.86 -13.64 -8.75
N GLY A 75 -23.12 -12.81 -7.73
CA GLY A 75 -24.43 -12.74 -7.09
C GLY A 75 -25.56 -12.32 -8.06
N LEU A 76 -25.30 -11.35 -8.94
CA LEU A 76 -26.25 -10.96 -9.99
C LEU A 76 -26.46 -12.07 -11.01
N LEU A 77 -25.39 -12.78 -11.39
CA LEU A 77 -25.47 -13.91 -12.31
C LEU A 77 -26.28 -15.07 -11.71
N ASP A 78 -26.08 -15.38 -10.42
CA ASP A 78 -26.82 -16.42 -9.72
C ASP A 78 -28.32 -16.12 -9.66
N GLN A 79 -28.70 -14.87 -9.38
CA GLN A 79 -30.09 -14.46 -9.46
C GLN A 79 -30.68 -14.65 -10.86
N LYS A 80 -29.90 -14.39 -11.91
CA LYS A 80 -30.33 -14.62 -13.30
C LYS A 80 -30.49 -16.11 -13.60
N ILE A 81 -29.51 -16.94 -13.21
CA ILE A 81 -29.56 -18.40 -13.39
C ILE A 81 -30.80 -18.97 -12.72
N VAL A 82 -31.05 -18.64 -11.45
CA VAL A 82 -32.23 -19.11 -10.70
C VAL A 82 -33.53 -18.71 -11.39
N ARG A 83 -33.61 -17.48 -11.91
CA ARG A 83 -34.79 -17.00 -12.65
C ARG A 83 -35.02 -17.78 -13.93
N GLU A 84 -33.98 -17.98 -14.74
CA GLU A 84 -34.10 -18.70 -16.02
C GLU A 84 -34.37 -20.20 -15.82
N GLU A 85 -33.76 -20.83 -14.81
CA GLU A 85 -34.07 -22.20 -14.40
C GLU A 85 -35.51 -22.32 -13.91
N GLY A 86 -35.98 -21.37 -13.09
CA GLY A 86 -37.37 -21.33 -12.65
C GLY A 86 -38.34 -21.29 -13.83
N ARG A 87 -38.06 -20.46 -14.85
CA ARG A 87 -38.84 -20.42 -16.09
C ARG A 87 -38.79 -21.75 -16.84
N LEU A 88 -37.61 -22.36 -16.95
CA LEU A 88 -37.39 -23.61 -17.66
C LEU A 88 -38.20 -24.76 -17.04
N TYR A 89 -38.26 -24.83 -15.71
CA TYR A 89 -38.95 -25.91 -15.00
C TYR A 89 -40.42 -25.61 -14.67
N SER A 90 -40.88 -24.36 -14.83
CA SER A 90 -42.27 -23.98 -14.56
C SER A 90 -43.31 -24.64 -15.48
N GLY A 91 -42.88 -25.21 -16.61
CA GLY A 91 -43.79 -25.69 -17.66
C GLY A 91 -44.55 -24.59 -18.40
N GLY A 92 -44.28 -23.31 -18.11
CA GLY A 92 -44.93 -22.17 -18.76
C GLY A 92 -44.44 -21.88 -20.17
N VAL A 93 -43.31 -22.47 -20.60
CA VAL A 93 -42.77 -22.35 -21.96
C VAL A 93 -43.25 -23.54 -22.79
N SER A 94 -44.24 -23.32 -23.65
CA SER A 94 -44.88 -24.37 -24.46
C SER A 94 -44.26 -24.52 -25.86
N ASN A 95 -43.53 -23.52 -26.34
CA ASN A 95 -42.86 -23.54 -27.65
C ASN A 95 -41.52 -24.30 -27.57
N PRO A 96 -41.33 -25.41 -28.31
CA PRO A 96 -40.10 -26.20 -28.28
C PRO A 96 -38.84 -25.40 -28.63
N ARG A 97 -38.96 -24.41 -29.53
CA ARG A 97 -37.83 -23.57 -29.94
C ARG A 97 -37.40 -22.62 -28.82
N GLU A 98 -38.35 -22.04 -28.11
CA GLU A 98 -38.08 -21.17 -26.96
C GLU A 98 -37.50 -21.95 -25.79
N LEU A 99 -37.97 -23.18 -25.57
CA LEU A 99 -37.45 -24.05 -24.53
C LEU A 99 -35.98 -24.43 -24.80
N GLY A 100 -35.63 -24.77 -26.05
CA GLY A 100 -34.24 -25.01 -26.44
C GLY A 100 -33.33 -23.78 -26.33
N ALA A 101 -33.86 -22.59 -26.64
CA ALA A 101 -33.13 -21.33 -26.46
C ALA A 101 -32.87 -21.05 -24.97
N LEU A 102 -33.86 -21.26 -24.11
CA LEU A 102 -33.73 -21.07 -22.66
C LEU A 102 -32.74 -22.07 -22.03
N GLN A 103 -32.75 -23.32 -22.46
CA GLN A 103 -31.75 -24.32 -22.02
C GLN A 103 -30.33 -23.91 -22.40
N SER A 104 -30.14 -23.42 -23.63
CA SER A 104 -28.83 -22.93 -24.09
C SER A 104 -28.38 -21.71 -23.28
N GLU A 105 -29.28 -20.77 -23.00
CA GLU A 105 -28.96 -19.60 -22.17
C GLU A 105 -28.54 -20.01 -20.75
N VAL A 106 -29.30 -20.88 -20.08
CA VAL A 106 -28.95 -21.39 -18.75
C VAL A 106 -27.57 -22.07 -18.77
N ALA A 107 -27.28 -22.89 -19.78
CA ALA A 107 -25.98 -23.53 -19.92
C ALA A 107 -24.85 -22.49 -20.08
N SER A 108 -25.02 -21.48 -20.93
CA SER A 108 -24.05 -20.40 -21.09
C SER A 108 -23.83 -19.58 -19.83
N LEU A 109 -24.90 -19.28 -19.07
CA LEU A 109 -24.79 -18.58 -17.79
C LEU A 109 -23.99 -19.42 -16.77
N LYS A 110 -24.22 -20.73 -16.69
CA LYS A 110 -23.46 -21.63 -15.82
C LYS A 110 -21.98 -21.71 -16.20
N THR A 111 -21.67 -21.75 -17.49
CA THR A 111 -20.27 -21.70 -17.94
C THR A 111 -19.60 -20.40 -17.49
N ARG A 112 -20.25 -19.25 -17.72
CA ARG A 112 -19.73 -17.95 -17.29
C ARG A 112 -19.57 -17.85 -15.77
N ARG A 113 -20.46 -18.45 -14.99
CA ARG A 113 -20.32 -18.55 -13.53
C ARG A 113 -19.04 -19.30 -13.15
N GLY A 114 -18.79 -20.46 -13.76
CA GLY A 114 -17.57 -21.23 -13.50
C GLY A 114 -16.29 -20.48 -13.88
N GLU A 115 -16.31 -19.72 -14.97
CA GLU A 115 -15.19 -18.84 -15.34
C GLU A 115 -14.92 -17.76 -14.28
N MET A 116 -15.97 -17.13 -13.75
CA MET A 116 -15.85 -16.16 -12.65
C MET A 116 -15.38 -16.80 -11.34
N GLU A 117 -15.84 -18.01 -11.01
CA GLU A 117 -15.36 -18.76 -9.83
C GLU A 117 -13.85 -19.03 -9.91
N ASN A 118 -13.34 -19.39 -11.09
CA ASN A 118 -11.90 -19.57 -11.29
C ASN A 118 -11.14 -18.25 -11.08
N SER A 119 -11.63 -17.15 -11.66
CA SER A 119 -11.02 -15.83 -11.49
C SER A 119 -11.05 -15.36 -10.02
N LEU A 120 -12.16 -15.61 -9.32
CA LEU A 120 -12.29 -15.30 -7.89
C LEU A 120 -11.25 -16.06 -7.06
N LEU A 121 -11.05 -17.36 -7.33
CA LEU A 121 -10.03 -18.16 -6.65
C LEU A 121 -8.61 -17.61 -6.88
N GLU A 122 -8.29 -17.18 -8.10
CA GLU A 122 -6.99 -16.56 -8.40
C GLU A 122 -6.78 -15.26 -7.59
N VAL A 123 -7.79 -14.38 -7.54
CA VAL A 123 -7.73 -13.14 -6.75
C VAL A 123 -7.60 -13.44 -5.25
N MET A 124 -8.31 -14.44 -4.74
CA MET A 124 -8.22 -14.86 -3.34
C MET A 124 -6.81 -15.32 -2.97
N VAL A 125 -6.15 -16.10 -3.84
CA VAL A 125 -4.76 -16.56 -3.64
C VAL A 125 -3.80 -15.37 -3.64
N GLN A 126 -3.96 -14.43 -4.59
CA GLN A 126 -3.13 -13.22 -4.62
C GLN A 126 -3.33 -12.37 -3.37
N ARG A 127 -4.58 -12.23 -2.89
CA ARG A 127 -4.89 -11.49 -1.66
C ARG A 127 -4.25 -12.12 -0.43
N GLU A 128 -4.25 -13.45 -0.34
CA GLU A 128 -3.59 -14.17 0.76
C GLU A 128 -2.07 -13.92 0.77
N GLN A 129 -1.44 -13.91 -0.40
CA GLN A 129 -0.03 -13.53 -0.54
C GLN A 129 0.20 -12.08 -0.12
N ALA A 130 -0.62 -11.15 -0.58
CA ALA A 130 -0.54 -9.74 -0.19
C ALA A 130 -0.72 -9.53 1.33
N THR A 131 -1.64 -10.29 1.94
CA THR A 131 -1.87 -10.28 3.40
C THR A 131 -0.62 -10.76 4.15
N THR A 132 0.03 -11.80 3.65
CA THR A 132 1.28 -12.32 4.24
C THR A 132 2.40 -11.29 4.15
N THR A 133 2.59 -10.66 3.00
CA THR A 133 3.58 -9.59 2.80
C THR A 133 3.32 -8.39 3.70
N LEU A 134 2.05 -7.97 3.81
CA LEU A 134 1.65 -6.86 4.67
C LEU A 134 1.91 -7.16 6.15
N GLY A 135 1.60 -8.39 6.59
CA GLY A 135 1.91 -8.84 7.95
C GLY A 135 3.42 -8.81 8.25
N ALA A 136 4.25 -9.28 7.30
CA ALA A 136 5.70 -9.27 7.44
C ALA A 136 6.32 -7.86 7.50
N LEU A 137 5.68 -6.85 6.91
CA LEU A 137 6.11 -5.45 6.98
C LEU A 137 5.59 -4.71 8.23
N GLN A 138 4.65 -5.30 8.97
CA GLN A 138 4.09 -4.73 10.20
C GLN A 138 4.79 -5.22 11.48
N GLU A 139 5.53 -6.32 11.40
CA GLU A 139 6.37 -6.87 12.48
C GLU A 139 7.76 -6.20 12.54
#